data_AF-A0A0C4F645-F1
#
_entry.id   AF-A0A0C4F645-F1
#
_cell.length_a   1.000
_cell.length_b   1.000
_cell.length_c   1.000
_cell.angle_alpha   90.00
_cell.angle_beta   90.00
_cell.angle_gamma   90.00
#
_symmetry.space_group_name_H-M   'P 1'
#
loop_
_entity.id
_entity.type
_entity.pdbx_description
1 polymer ?
#
loop_
_entity_poly.entity_id
_entity_poly.type
_entity_poly.pdbx_seq_one_letter_code
_entity_poly.pdbx_strand_id
1 'polypeptide(L)'
;LESKAWILDGVYFTGDRKEFDRFLYYIKDALLVAARELGTEKMQIDWIARHFRYPAGKHSMVESPLSYQWWIGLLEKNARACNKPISHTVSTYDTYKLPELASTQAFLVHLKEAFGCDDAQEDRRKALTACKQGDQNIRHFNPLFNSLVYGVDLTESERCDIYEEALNVGLLTTAIKHTGWREAKTLEDKQDLARSAAYIQHKLAQIPDSEAGNPENHVDQQPNVPEHPNREPAPEQAK
;
A
#
# COMPACT_ATOMS: atom_id res chain seq x y z
N LEU A 1 -41.12 7.64 22.38
CA LEU A 1 -40.33 7.34 21.17
C LEU A 1 -38.87 7.31 21.57
N GLU A 2 -38.24 6.15 21.41
CA GLU A 2 -36.92 5.81 21.93
C GLU A 2 -35.82 6.61 21.22
N SER A 3 -35.09 7.42 21.98
CA SER A 3 -33.82 8.03 21.56
C SER A 3 -32.77 6.93 21.52
N LYS A 4 -32.67 6.22 20.38
CA LYS A 4 -31.54 5.33 20.09
C LYS A 4 -30.30 6.20 19.95
N ALA A 5 -29.50 6.27 21.02
CA ALA A 5 -28.11 6.69 20.93
C ALA A 5 -27.41 5.78 19.92
N TRP A 6 -27.02 6.31 18.76
CA TRP A 6 -26.45 5.52 17.66
C TRP A 6 -25.05 5.04 18.01
N ILE A 7 -24.93 3.95 18.75
CA ILE A 7 -23.68 3.20 18.78
C ILE A 7 -23.51 2.59 17.38
N LEU A 8 -22.37 2.87 16.74
CA LEU A 8 -22.03 2.25 15.47
C LEU A 8 -21.75 0.77 15.71
N ASP A 9 -22.54 -0.09 15.06
CA ASP A 9 -22.33 -1.52 15.15
C ASP A 9 -21.01 -1.91 14.47
N GLY A 10 -20.27 -2.83 15.07
CA GLY A 10 -18.95 -3.24 14.60
C GLY A 10 -17.84 -2.19 14.76
N VAL A 11 -18.12 -0.96 15.19
CA VAL A 11 -17.09 0.05 15.48
C VAL A 11 -16.73 0.04 16.96
N TYR A 12 -15.44 -0.08 17.22
CA TYR A 12 -14.83 -0.09 18.53
C TYR A 12 -13.37 0.35 18.41
N PHE A 13 -12.77 0.72 19.53
CA PHE A 13 -11.36 1.01 19.63
C PHE A 13 -10.83 0.55 20.97
N THR A 14 -9.86 -0.37 20.96
CA THR A 14 -9.29 -0.93 22.18
C THR A 14 -8.08 -0.15 22.69
N GLY A 15 -7.52 0.73 21.86
CA GLY A 15 -6.22 1.37 22.09
C GLY A 15 -5.08 0.74 21.28
N ASP A 16 -5.34 -0.33 20.51
CA ASP A 16 -4.36 -0.86 19.55
C ASP A 16 -4.16 0.14 18.39
N ARG A 17 -2.92 0.58 18.19
CA ARG A 17 -2.54 1.51 17.13
C ARG A 17 -2.89 1.00 15.72
N LYS A 18 -2.96 -0.33 15.52
CA LYS A 18 -3.37 -0.93 14.23
C LYS A 18 -4.86 -0.75 13.94
N GLU A 19 -5.68 -0.53 14.96
CA GLU A 19 -7.11 -0.25 14.83
C GLU A 19 -7.38 1.23 14.55
N PHE A 20 -6.43 2.11 14.90
CA PHE A 20 -6.66 3.55 15.04
C PHE A 20 -7.15 4.23 13.76
N ASP A 21 -6.47 4.05 12.63
CA ASP A 21 -6.83 4.71 11.37
C ASP A 21 -8.23 4.31 10.89
N ARG A 22 -8.56 3.00 11.02
CA ARG A 22 -9.87 2.46 10.63
C ARG A 22 -10.97 2.98 11.55
N PHE A 23 -10.72 2.99 12.86
CA PHE A 23 -11.64 3.54 13.84
C PHE A 23 -11.92 5.03 13.55
N LEU A 24 -10.86 5.81 13.36
CA LEU A 24 -10.97 7.25 13.13
C LEU A 24 -11.72 7.57 11.83
N TYR A 25 -11.54 6.77 10.78
CA TYR A 25 -12.30 6.90 9.53
C TYR A 25 -13.81 6.78 9.78
N TYR A 26 -14.27 5.70 10.41
CA TYR A 26 -15.71 5.49 10.66
C TYR A 26 -16.31 6.52 11.60
N ILE A 27 -15.56 6.95 12.62
CA ILE A 27 -16.01 8.01 13.53
C ILE A 27 -16.19 9.33 12.78
N LYS A 28 -15.22 9.73 11.95
CA LYS A 28 -15.31 10.99 11.18
C LYS A 28 -16.44 10.96 10.16
N ASP A 29 -16.61 9.85 9.46
CA ASP A 29 -17.70 9.65 8.49
C ASP A 29 -19.07 9.78 9.18
N ALA A 30 -19.25 9.08 10.31
CA ALA A 30 -20.48 9.17 11.08
C ALA A 30 -20.72 10.56 11.66
N LEU A 31 -19.69 11.26 12.12
CA LEU A 31 -19.82 12.65 12.58
C LEU A 31 -20.25 13.59 11.45
N LEU A 32 -19.76 13.39 10.22
CA LEU A 32 -20.16 14.21 9.08
C LEU A 32 -21.67 14.12 8.81
N VAL A 33 -22.25 12.93 9.00
CA VAL A 33 -23.68 12.68 8.82
C VAL A 33 -24.49 13.12 10.05
N ALA A 34 -23.99 12.83 11.26
CA ALA A 34 -24.77 12.91 12.51
C ALA A 34 -24.42 14.11 13.40
N ALA A 35 -23.44 14.96 13.08
CA ALA A 35 -22.99 16.04 13.98
C ALA A 35 -24.13 17.01 14.37
N ARG A 36 -25.01 17.36 13.42
CA ARG A 36 -26.17 18.24 13.69
C ARG A 36 -27.17 17.62 14.67
N GLU A 37 -27.20 16.31 14.67
CA GLU A 37 -28.14 15.45 15.38
C GLU A 37 -27.63 15.07 16.78
N LEU A 38 -26.30 14.92 16.92
CA LEU A 38 -25.60 14.72 18.19
C LEU A 38 -25.58 15.99 19.07
N GLY A 39 -25.77 17.17 18.48
CA GLY A 39 -25.87 18.44 19.20
C GLY A 39 -24.51 19.02 19.57
N THR A 40 -24.27 19.26 20.86
CA THR A 40 -23.09 20.01 21.34
C THR A 40 -21.78 19.24 21.13
N GLU A 41 -20.66 19.96 21.03
CA GLU A 41 -19.30 19.37 20.96
C GLU A 41 -19.05 18.34 22.06
N LYS A 42 -19.52 18.62 23.28
CA LYS A 42 -19.44 17.68 24.39
C LYS A 42 -20.21 16.38 24.11
N MET A 43 -21.43 16.47 23.59
CA MET A 43 -22.22 15.28 23.26
C MET A 43 -21.56 14.44 22.15
N GLN A 44 -20.90 15.09 21.19
CA GLN A 44 -20.12 14.43 20.14
C GLN A 44 -18.90 13.71 20.75
N ILE A 45 -18.12 14.36 21.61
CA ILE A 45 -16.99 13.75 22.32
C ILE A 45 -17.46 12.54 23.16
N ASP A 46 -18.54 12.70 23.93
CA ASP A 46 -19.12 11.63 24.75
C ASP A 46 -19.58 10.46 23.87
N TRP A 47 -20.13 10.77 22.70
CA TRP A 47 -20.53 9.76 21.72
C TRP A 47 -19.33 9.00 21.13
N ILE A 48 -18.23 9.67 20.82
CA ILE A 48 -16.99 9.00 20.41
C ILE A 48 -16.52 8.05 21.52
N ALA A 49 -16.49 8.52 22.77
CA ALA A 49 -16.01 7.76 23.91
C ALA A 49 -16.81 6.47 24.17
N ARG A 50 -18.08 6.40 23.75
CA ARG A 50 -18.90 5.15 23.81
C ARG A 50 -18.33 4.01 22.95
N HIS A 51 -17.44 4.31 22.02
CA HIS A 51 -16.77 3.32 21.17
C HIS A 51 -15.41 2.87 21.73
N PHE A 52 -14.97 3.40 22.87
CA PHE A 52 -13.80 2.90 23.60
C PHE A 52 -14.16 1.63 24.38
N ARG A 53 -14.18 0.52 23.67
CA ARG A 53 -14.66 -0.78 24.15
C ARG A 53 -13.98 -1.91 23.37
N TYR A 54 -14.11 -3.12 23.89
CA TYR A 54 -13.79 -4.32 23.11
C TYR A 54 -14.85 -4.59 22.03
N PRO A 55 -14.50 -5.34 20.97
CA PRO A 55 -15.49 -5.83 20.02
C PRO A 55 -16.58 -6.64 20.72
N ALA A 56 -17.76 -6.68 20.09
CA ALA A 56 -18.89 -7.47 20.58
C ALA A 56 -18.48 -8.91 20.92
N GLY A 57 -18.93 -9.39 22.08
CA GLY A 57 -18.58 -10.72 22.59
C GLY A 57 -17.24 -10.84 23.33
N LYS A 58 -16.41 -9.78 23.39
CA LYS A 58 -15.14 -9.76 24.16
C LYS A 58 -15.16 -8.82 25.37
N HIS A 59 -16.35 -8.48 25.87
CA HIS A 59 -16.49 -7.58 27.01
C HIS A 59 -15.97 -8.25 28.29
N SER A 60 -15.07 -7.58 29.01
CA SER A 60 -14.69 -7.93 30.38
C SER A 60 -15.22 -6.86 31.33
N MET A 61 -15.76 -7.29 32.48
CA MET A 61 -16.07 -6.37 33.58
C MET A 61 -14.83 -6.06 34.45
N VAL A 62 -13.75 -6.82 34.27
CA VAL A 62 -12.51 -6.72 35.06
C VAL A 62 -11.45 -5.93 34.31
N GLU A 63 -11.42 -6.04 32.98
CA GLU A 63 -10.46 -5.36 32.12
C GLU A 63 -11.18 -4.36 31.22
N SER A 64 -10.73 -3.10 31.28
CA SER A 64 -11.14 -2.06 30.35
C SER A 64 -10.07 -1.90 29.28
N PRO A 65 -10.44 -1.63 28.02
CA PRO A 65 -9.45 -1.36 26.98
C PRO A 65 -8.64 -0.12 27.33
N LEU A 66 -7.42 -0.06 26.79
CA LEU A 66 -6.48 1.05 27.01
C LEU A 66 -7.09 2.39 26.60
N SER A 67 -7.86 2.43 25.52
CA SER A 67 -8.61 3.61 25.07
C SER A 67 -9.59 4.14 26.13
N TYR A 68 -10.30 3.24 26.83
CA TYR A 68 -11.22 3.60 27.90
C TYR A 68 -10.46 4.08 29.14
N GLN A 69 -9.39 3.40 29.52
CA GLN A 69 -8.54 3.82 30.64
C GLN A 69 -7.94 5.21 30.40
N TRP A 70 -7.46 5.47 29.18
CA TRP A 70 -6.99 6.78 28.74
C TRP A 70 -8.09 7.85 28.85
N TRP A 71 -9.31 7.52 28.41
CA TRP A 71 -10.47 8.41 28.53
C TRP A 71 -10.80 8.77 29.98
N ILE A 72 -10.80 7.78 30.89
CA ILE A 72 -11.01 8.02 32.33
C ILE A 72 -9.91 8.94 32.89
N GLY A 73 -8.64 8.70 32.54
CA GLY A 73 -7.54 9.58 32.96
C GLY A 73 -7.69 11.02 32.46
N LEU A 74 -8.18 11.20 31.23
CA LEU A 74 -8.47 12.53 30.67
C LEU A 74 -9.62 13.22 31.41
N LEU A 75 -10.66 12.48 31.78
CA LEU A 75 -11.77 12.97 32.59
C LEU A 75 -11.31 13.37 34.00
N GLU A 76 -10.44 12.59 34.65
CA GLU A 76 -9.84 12.94 35.94
C GLU A 76 -8.97 14.22 35.84
N LYS A 77 -8.18 14.37 34.77
CA LYS A 77 -7.42 15.60 34.47
C LYS A 77 -8.38 16.79 34.34
N ASN A 78 -9.52 16.63 33.68
CA ASN A 78 -10.54 17.67 33.56
C ASN A 78 -11.18 18.03 34.91
N ALA A 79 -11.49 17.03 35.75
CA ALA A 79 -12.06 17.26 37.08
C ALA A 79 -11.12 18.10 37.97
N ARG A 80 -9.81 17.85 37.91
CA ARG A 80 -8.79 18.67 38.58
C ARG A 80 -8.81 20.12 38.10
N ALA A 81 -8.91 20.36 36.80
CA ALA A 81 -9.03 21.72 36.25
C ALA A 81 -10.33 22.44 36.67
N CYS A 82 -11.35 21.68 37.07
CA CYS A 82 -12.60 22.19 37.63
C CYS A 82 -12.58 22.38 39.15
N ASN A 83 -11.45 22.15 39.84
CA ASN A 83 -11.34 22.10 41.31
C ASN A 83 -12.33 21.11 41.96
N LYS A 84 -12.71 20.04 41.25
CA LYS A 84 -13.59 19.00 41.77
C LYS A 84 -12.76 17.86 42.40
N PRO A 85 -13.28 17.17 43.43
CA PRO A 85 -12.64 15.97 43.95
C PRO A 85 -12.43 14.94 42.85
N ILE A 86 -11.27 14.28 42.85
CA ILE A 86 -11.00 13.14 41.99
C ILE A 86 -11.85 11.99 42.53
N SER A 87 -12.99 11.72 41.89
CA SER A 87 -13.81 10.55 42.15
C SER A 87 -13.76 9.65 40.92
N HIS A 88 -13.70 8.33 41.13
CA HIS A 88 -13.83 7.32 40.06
C HIS A 88 -15.16 7.43 39.30
N THR A 89 -16.10 8.23 39.82
CA THR A 89 -17.31 8.67 39.13
C THR A 89 -17.09 10.06 38.53
N VAL A 90 -16.21 10.21 37.54
CA VAL A 90 -16.15 11.47 36.80
C VAL A 90 -17.47 11.63 36.06
N SER A 91 -18.22 12.65 36.45
CA SER A 91 -19.57 12.85 35.96
C SER A 91 -19.51 13.28 34.50
N THR A 92 -20.22 12.57 33.63
CA THR A 92 -20.46 13.03 32.25
C THR A 92 -21.22 14.36 32.20
N TYR A 93 -21.71 14.88 33.34
CA TYR A 93 -22.35 16.19 33.45
C TYR A 93 -21.35 17.33 33.70
N ASP A 94 -20.08 17.04 33.98
CA ASP A 94 -19.08 18.08 34.22
C ASP A 94 -18.71 18.82 32.93
N THR A 95 -18.56 20.14 33.03
CA THR A 95 -18.12 20.96 31.91
C THR A 95 -16.67 20.64 31.54
N TYR A 96 -16.40 20.56 30.25
CA TYR A 96 -15.05 20.41 29.72
C TYR A 96 -14.30 21.75 29.77
N LYS A 97 -13.17 21.77 30.47
CA LYS A 97 -12.26 22.92 30.60
C LYS A 97 -10.90 22.70 29.95
N LEU A 98 -10.55 21.45 29.68
CA LEU A 98 -9.32 21.12 28.98
C LEU A 98 -9.38 21.61 27.52
N PRO A 99 -8.32 22.23 26.99
CA PRO A 99 -8.24 22.63 25.58
C PRO A 99 -8.53 21.47 24.61
N GLU A 100 -8.06 20.27 24.95
CA GLU A 100 -8.23 19.04 24.18
C GLU A 100 -9.70 18.56 24.17
N LEU A 101 -10.54 19.06 25.08
CA LEU A 101 -11.97 18.75 25.19
C LEU A 101 -12.86 19.93 24.77
N ALA A 102 -12.28 21.03 24.28
CA ALA A 102 -13.01 22.24 23.91
C ALA A 102 -13.85 22.07 22.64
N SER A 103 -13.44 21.16 21.74
CA SER A 103 -14.17 20.81 20.53
C SER A 103 -13.88 19.36 20.13
N THR A 104 -14.76 18.79 19.32
CA THR A 104 -14.60 17.46 18.72
C THR A 104 -13.31 17.41 17.90
N GLN A 105 -12.99 18.47 17.15
CA GLN A 105 -11.75 18.54 16.39
C GLN A 105 -10.51 18.49 17.29
N ALA A 106 -10.47 19.29 18.37
CA ALA A 106 -9.37 19.27 19.32
C ALA A 106 -9.22 17.89 19.98
N PHE A 107 -10.34 17.25 20.30
CA PHE A 107 -10.34 15.90 20.86
C PHE A 107 -9.79 14.86 19.88
N LEU A 108 -10.19 14.89 18.61
CA LEU A 108 -9.68 13.99 17.58
C LEU A 108 -8.18 14.18 17.31
N VAL A 109 -7.67 15.42 17.40
CA VAL A 109 -6.23 15.71 17.33
C VAL A 109 -5.51 15.06 18.51
N HIS A 110 -6.00 15.29 19.73
CA HIS A 110 -5.38 14.72 20.93
C HIS A 110 -5.43 13.18 20.96
N LEU A 111 -6.52 12.60 20.46
CA LEU A 111 -6.64 11.15 20.30
C LEU A 111 -5.60 10.61 19.30
N LYS A 112 -5.35 11.34 18.21
CA LYS A 112 -4.29 11.02 17.24
C LYS A 112 -2.89 11.16 17.82
N GLU A 113 -2.64 12.14 18.68
CA GLU A 113 -1.35 12.25 19.38
C GLU A 113 -1.10 11.06 20.33
N ALA A 114 -2.15 10.58 21.01
CA ALA A 114 -2.03 9.47 21.96
C ALA A 114 -1.87 8.09 21.29
N PHE A 115 -2.62 7.86 20.20
CA PHE A 115 -2.76 6.52 19.59
C PHE A 115 -2.37 6.45 18.11
N GLY A 116 -2.06 7.58 17.49
CA GLY A 116 -1.51 7.61 16.14
C GLY A 116 -0.20 6.83 16.06
N CYS A 117 0.08 6.33 14.86
CA CYS A 117 1.31 5.63 14.58
C CYS A 117 2.17 6.51 13.67
N ASP A 118 3.18 7.18 14.25
CA ASP A 118 4.16 7.95 13.49
C ASP A 118 4.94 7.02 12.53
N ASP A 119 5.20 5.79 12.98
CA ASP A 119 5.88 4.75 12.21
C ASP A 119 5.06 4.24 11.01
N ALA A 120 3.75 4.51 10.93
CA ALA A 120 2.91 3.98 9.86
C ALA A 120 3.31 4.50 8.47
N GLN A 121 3.86 5.72 8.40
CA GLN A 121 4.42 6.26 7.15
C GLN A 121 5.72 5.54 6.77
N GLU A 122 6.60 5.28 7.73
CA GLU A 122 7.83 4.53 7.49
C GLU A 122 7.55 3.07 7.11
N ASP A 123 6.60 2.43 7.78
CA ASP A 123 6.18 1.06 7.48
C ASP A 123 5.55 0.96 6.09
N ARG A 124 4.76 1.96 5.67
CA ARG A 124 4.27 2.05 4.29
C ARG A 124 5.40 2.19 3.28
N ARG A 125 6.41 3.03 3.57
CA ARG A 125 7.61 3.14 2.71
C ARG A 125 8.37 1.82 2.63
N LYS A 126 8.61 1.15 3.76
CA LYS A 126 9.26 -0.17 3.80
C LYS A 126 8.46 -1.21 3.00
N ALA A 127 7.14 -1.24 3.16
CA ALA A 127 6.26 -2.14 2.42
C ALA A 127 6.28 -1.85 0.91
N LEU A 128 6.29 -0.58 0.50
CA LEU A 128 6.42 -0.18 -0.89
C LEU A 128 7.76 -0.61 -1.49
N THR A 129 8.88 -0.38 -0.80
CA THR A 129 10.22 -0.78 -1.28
C THR A 129 10.35 -2.31 -1.38
N ALA A 130 9.73 -3.05 -0.47
CA ALA A 130 9.70 -4.51 -0.49
C ALA A 130 8.70 -5.09 -1.51
N CYS A 131 7.77 -4.28 -2.03
CA CYS A 131 6.77 -4.72 -3.00
C CYS A 131 7.42 -4.94 -4.36
N LYS A 132 7.60 -6.21 -4.73
CA LYS A 132 8.14 -6.64 -6.03
C LYS A 132 7.11 -7.52 -6.72
N GLN A 133 6.98 -7.38 -8.04
CA GLN A 133 6.05 -8.18 -8.85
C GLN A 133 6.36 -9.68 -8.72
N GLY A 134 7.65 -10.04 -8.76
CA GLY A 134 8.06 -11.44 -8.70
C GLY A 134 7.45 -12.25 -9.85
N ASP A 135 6.71 -13.31 -9.51
CA ASP A 135 5.95 -14.18 -10.40
C ASP A 135 4.45 -13.82 -10.47
N GLN A 136 4.02 -12.78 -9.73
CA GLN A 136 2.63 -12.37 -9.70
C GLN A 136 2.17 -11.82 -11.05
N ASN A 137 0.93 -12.15 -11.41
CA ASN A 137 0.27 -11.59 -12.57
C ASN A 137 0.12 -10.06 -12.41
N ILE A 138 0.41 -9.32 -13.48
CA ILE A 138 0.37 -7.85 -13.50
C ILE A 138 -0.99 -7.27 -13.06
N ARG A 139 -2.10 -7.98 -13.36
CA ARG A 139 -3.46 -7.59 -12.97
C ARG A 139 -3.69 -7.67 -11.45
N HIS A 140 -2.98 -8.55 -10.75
CA HIS A 140 -3.02 -8.64 -9.30
C HIS A 140 -1.99 -7.71 -8.65
N PHE A 141 -0.81 -7.62 -9.25
CA PHE A 141 0.27 -6.77 -8.75
C PHE A 141 -0.10 -5.27 -8.77
N ASN A 142 -0.68 -4.76 -9.87
CA ASN A 142 -0.94 -3.32 -9.98
C ASN A 142 -1.88 -2.77 -8.88
N PRO A 143 -3.02 -3.40 -8.56
CA PRO A 143 -3.84 -2.97 -7.42
C PRO A 143 -3.10 -3.02 -6.08
N LEU A 144 -2.27 -4.05 -5.85
CA LEU A 144 -1.47 -4.15 -4.62
C LEU A 144 -0.45 -3.02 -4.54
N PHE A 145 0.30 -2.78 -5.62
CA PHE A 145 1.25 -1.68 -5.73
C PHE A 145 0.57 -0.33 -5.51
N ASN A 146 -0.60 -0.09 -6.13
CA ASN A 146 -1.37 1.15 -5.99
C ASN A 146 -1.80 1.38 -4.54
N SER A 147 -2.20 0.32 -3.82
CA SER A 147 -2.57 0.43 -2.40
C SER A 147 -1.43 0.91 -1.49
N LEU A 148 -0.18 0.66 -1.90
CA LEU A 148 1.02 1.07 -1.16
C LEU A 148 1.55 2.43 -1.63
N VAL A 149 1.66 2.63 -2.94
CA VAL A 149 2.33 3.80 -3.52
C VAL A 149 1.59 5.11 -3.25
N TYR A 150 0.25 5.08 -3.24
CA TYR A 150 -0.58 6.23 -2.90
C TYR A 150 -0.73 6.44 -1.39
N GLY A 151 -0.22 5.50 -0.58
CA GLY A 151 -0.12 5.66 0.87
C GLY A 151 1.11 6.45 1.32
N VAL A 152 2.00 6.83 0.39
CA VAL A 152 3.24 7.59 0.63
C VAL A 152 3.22 8.85 -0.21
N ASP A 153 3.71 9.96 0.36
CA ASP A 153 3.86 11.22 -0.37
C ASP A 153 5.04 11.13 -1.36
N LEU A 154 4.71 11.01 -2.64
CA LEU A 154 5.63 10.86 -3.77
C LEU A 154 5.15 11.71 -4.93
N THR A 155 6.06 12.18 -5.77
CA THR A 155 5.76 12.78 -7.07
C THR A 155 5.37 11.70 -8.09
N GLU A 156 4.77 12.11 -9.21
CA GLU A 156 4.42 11.18 -10.29
C GLU A 156 5.64 10.46 -10.89
N SER A 157 6.77 11.16 -10.98
CA SER A 157 8.03 10.57 -11.45
C SER A 157 8.55 9.51 -10.49
N GLU A 158 8.59 9.81 -9.19
CA GLU A 158 9.04 8.83 -8.19
C GLU A 158 8.16 7.58 -8.16
N ARG A 159 6.84 7.74 -8.36
CA ARG A 159 5.94 6.59 -8.52
C ARG A 159 6.32 5.72 -9.72
N CYS A 160 6.61 6.35 -10.86
CA CYS A 160 7.04 5.67 -12.08
C CYS A 160 8.35 4.91 -11.87
N ASP A 161 9.33 5.54 -11.24
CA ASP A 161 10.66 4.97 -11.00
C ASP A 161 10.57 3.76 -10.05
N ILE A 162 9.85 3.89 -8.93
CA ILE A 162 9.65 2.79 -7.98
C ILE A 162 8.87 1.64 -8.64
N TYR A 163 7.88 1.94 -9.48
CA TYR A 163 7.14 0.90 -10.20
C TYR A 163 8.04 0.15 -11.18
N GLU A 164 8.89 0.83 -11.92
CA GLU A 164 9.86 0.23 -12.83
C GLU A 164 10.84 -0.70 -12.09
N GLU A 165 11.35 -0.28 -10.93
CA GLU A 165 12.19 -1.10 -10.06
C GLU A 165 11.45 -2.29 -9.42
N ALA A 166 10.13 -2.22 -9.32
CA ALA A 166 9.31 -3.27 -8.73
C ALA A 166 8.91 -4.36 -9.73
N LEU A 167 8.93 -4.07 -11.02
CA LEU A 167 8.52 -5.00 -12.06
C LEU A 167 9.50 -6.18 -12.24
N ASN A 168 8.94 -7.28 -12.73
CA ASN A 168 9.73 -8.39 -13.23
C ASN A 168 10.55 -7.95 -14.45
N VAL A 169 11.86 -8.22 -14.43
CA VAL A 169 12.80 -7.80 -15.48
C VAL A 169 12.38 -8.27 -16.87
N GLY A 170 11.82 -9.49 -17.00
CA GLY A 170 11.35 -10.01 -18.28
C GLY A 170 10.15 -9.24 -18.82
N LEU A 171 9.21 -8.90 -17.95
CA LEU A 171 8.05 -8.08 -18.32
C LEU A 171 8.47 -6.66 -18.69
N LEU A 172 9.32 -6.04 -17.87
CA LEU A 172 9.86 -4.70 -18.15
C LEU A 172 10.62 -4.68 -19.49
N THR A 173 11.44 -5.69 -19.76
CA THR A 173 12.15 -5.82 -21.03
C THR A 173 11.19 -5.90 -22.21
N THR A 174 10.10 -6.64 -22.07
CA THR A 174 9.08 -6.75 -23.11
C THR A 174 8.37 -5.41 -23.32
N ALA A 175 8.03 -4.72 -22.24
CA ALA A 175 7.39 -3.41 -22.30
C ALA A 175 8.30 -2.39 -23.01
N ILE A 176 9.59 -2.34 -22.67
CA ILE A 176 10.57 -1.45 -23.31
C ILE A 176 10.74 -1.74 -24.80
N LYS A 177 10.75 -3.02 -25.19
CA LYS A 177 11.01 -3.42 -26.59
C LYS A 177 9.79 -3.30 -27.50
N HIS A 178 8.59 -3.52 -26.96
CA HIS A 178 7.38 -3.75 -27.77
C HIS A 178 6.25 -2.76 -27.50
N THR A 179 6.46 -1.74 -26.66
CA THR A 179 5.45 -0.73 -26.32
C THR A 179 6.07 0.67 -26.22
N GLY A 180 5.26 1.71 -26.03
CA GLY A 180 5.72 3.10 -25.80
C GLY A 180 6.20 3.39 -24.38
N TRP A 181 6.93 2.45 -23.76
CA TRP A 181 7.30 2.51 -22.33
C TRP A 181 8.10 3.76 -21.95
N ARG A 182 8.96 4.24 -22.86
CA ARG A 182 9.87 5.36 -22.58
C ARG A 182 9.16 6.71 -22.66
N GLU A 183 8.05 6.77 -23.38
CA GLU A 183 7.25 7.96 -23.59
C GLU A 183 6.18 8.15 -22.49
N ALA A 184 5.84 7.08 -21.78
CA ALA A 184 4.87 7.09 -20.68
C ALA A 184 5.39 7.90 -19.48
N LYS A 185 4.59 8.89 -19.06
CA LYS A 185 4.94 9.83 -17.98
C LYS A 185 4.14 9.63 -16.70
N THR A 186 3.10 8.80 -16.77
CA THR A 186 2.24 8.52 -15.63
C THR A 186 2.37 7.05 -15.24
N LEU A 187 2.13 6.78 -13.96
CA LEU A 187 2.06 5.43 -13.43
C LEU A 187 0.94 4.64 -14.13
N GLU A 188 -0.20 5.30 -14.41
CA GLU A 188 -1.32 4.70 -15.12
C GLU A 188 -0.90 4.24 -16.53
N ASP A 189 -0.26 5.11 -17.32
CA ASP A 189 0.24 4.75 -18.65
C ASP A 189 1.24 3.58 -18.57
N LYS A 190 2.20 3.63 -17.62
CA LYS A 190 3.15 2.53 -17.41
C LYS A 190 2.44 1.23 -17.02
N GLN A 191 1.40 1.28 -16.20
CA GLN A 191 0.61 0.11 -15.81
C GLN A 191 -0.15 -0.49 -17.01
N ASP A 192 -0.64 0.34 -17.92
CA ASP A 192 -1.35 -0.06 -19.13
C ASP A 192 -0.41 -0.73 -20.15
N LEU A 193 0.79 -0.17 -20.29
CA LEU A 193 1.84 -0.75 -21.11
C LEU A 193 2.37 -2.06 -20.51
N ALA A 194 2.47 -2.17 -19.18
CA ALA A 194 2.82 -3.44 -18.52
C ALA A 194 1.75 -4.53 -18.75
N ARG A 195 0.46 -4.16 -18.74
CA ARG A 195 -0.64 -5.08 -19.11
C ARG A 195 -0.52 -5.54 -20.56
N SER A 196 -0.22 -4.60 -21.46
CA SER A 196 -0.01 -4.90 -22.90
C SER A 196 1.20 -5.81 -23.12
N ALA A 197 2.30 -5.55 -22.42
CA ALA A 197 3.51 -6.38 -22.46
C ALA A 197 3.23 -7.80 -21.97
N ALA A 198 2.45 -7.98 -20.90
CA ALA A 198 2.08 -9.31 -20.40
C ALA A 198 1.24 -10.08 -21.42
N TYR A 199 0.34 -9.39 -22.13
CA TYR A 199 -0.41 -9.99 -23.22
C TYR A 199 0.48 -10.39 -24.40
N ILE A 200 1.46 -9.55 -24.77
CA ILE A 200 2.46 -9.85 -25.80
C ILE A 200 3.27 -11.09 -25.42
N GLN A 201 3.78 -11.18 -24.19
CA GLN A 201 4.51 -12.37 -23.72
C GLN A 201 3.67 -13.64 -23.83
N HIS A 202 2.41 -13.57 -23.40
CA HIS A 202 1.48 -14.70 -23.49
C HIS A 202 1.21 -15.12 -24.95
N LYS A 203 1.14 -14.17 -25.88
CA LYS A 203 0.99 -14.46 -27.31
C LYS A 203 2.25 -15.02 -27.93
N LEU A 204 3.43 -14.49 -27.60
CA LEU A 204 4.71 -15.01 -28.07
C LEU A 204 4.95 -16.44 -27.61
N ALA A 205 4.57 -16.77 -26.36
CA ALA A 205 4.68 -18.13 -25.83
C ALA A 205 3.77 -19.17 -26.55
N GLN A 206 2.79 -18.73 -27.35
CA GLN A 206 1.91 -19.60 -28.14
C GLN A 206 2.40 -19.80 -29.58
N ILE A 207 3.43 -19.07 -30.00
CA ILE A 207 4.03 -19.25 -31.32
C ILE A 207 4.94 -20.49 -31.22
N PRO A 208 4.69 -21.57 -31.98
CA PRO A 208 5.63 -22.68 -32.04
C PRO A 208 6.97 -22.19 -32.59
N ASP A 209 8.08 -22.66 -32.02
CA ASP A 209 9.44 -22.46 -32.55
C ASP A 209 9.54 -23.12 -33.95
N SER A 210 9.02 -22.46 -34.98
CA SER A 210 9.03 -22.96 -36.36
C SER A 210 10.20 -22.41 -37.18
N GLU A 211 11.16 -21.69 -36.58
CA GLU A 211 12.31 -21.13 -37.32
C GLU A 211 13.66 -21.33 -36.62
N ALA A 212 13.88 -22.52 -36.05
CA ALA A 212 15.20 -22.95 -35.61
C ALA A 212 15.50 -24.37 -36.09
N GLY A 213 15.74 -24.54 -37.38
CA GLY A 213 16.25 -25.81 -37.91
C GLY A 213 16.19 -25.97 -39.43
N ASN A 214 17.02 -25.23 -40.18
CA ASN A 214 17.63 -25.82 -41.37
C ASN A 214 18.92 -25.06 -41.77
N PRO A 215 20.10 -25.44 -41.25
CA PRO A 215 21.35 -25.17 -41.94
C PRO A 215 21.61 -26.26 -42.98
N GLU A 216 22.09 -25.83 -44.15
CA GLU A 216 22.87 -26.60 -45.12
C GLU A 216 22.14 -27.65 -45.98
N ASN A 217 21.83 -27.24 -47.21
CA ASN A 217 22.09 -28.05 -48.41
C ASN A 217 22.07 -27.15 -49.66
N HIS A 218 23.15 -26.42 -49.89
CA HIS A 218 23.53 -25.98 -51.23
C HIS A 218 24.91 -26.57 -51.52
N VAL A 219 24.90 -27.77 -52.10
CA VAL A 219 26.07 -28.35 -52.76
C VAL A 219 26.21 -27.63 -54.10
N ASP A 220 27.07 -26.62 -54.14
CA ASP A 220 27.59 -26.08 -55.40
C ASP A 220 28.39 -27.19 -56.11
N GLN A 221 27.83 -27.69 -57.21
CA GLN A 221 28.58 -28.52 -58.15
C GLN A 221 29.48 -27.62 -58.98
N GLN A 222 30.80 -27.71 -58.77
CA GLN A 222 31.79 -27.13 -59.68
C GLN A 222 32.44 -28.26 -60.51
N PRO A 223 32.67 -28.06 -61.84
CA PRO A 223 33.07 -29.15 -62.73
C PRO A 223 34.54 -29.55 -62.57
N ASN A 224 34.77 -30.86 -62.64
CA ASN A 224 36.05 -31.54 -62.53
C ASN A 224 36.90 -31.34 -63.81
N VAL A 225 38.14 -30.83 -63.68
CA VAL A 225 39.19 -30.93 -64.72
C VAL A 225 40.54 -31.24 -64.03
N PRO A 226 41.37 -32.16 -64.58
CA PRO A 226 42.38 -32.89 -63.81
C PRO A 226 43.79 -32.29 -63.91
N GLU A 227 44.53 -32.26 -62.80
CA GLU A 227 45.95 -31.90 -62.76
C GLU A 227 46.87 -33.15 -62.75
N HIS A 228 47.76 -33.20 -63.74
CA HIS A 228 48.92 -34.08 -63.83
C HIS A 228 50.03 -33.63 -62.85
N PRO A 229 50.85 -34.56 -62.30
CA PRO A 229 51.96 -34.20 -61.42
C PRO A 229 53.31 -34.06 -62.15
N ASN A 230 54.14 -33.17 -61.56
CA ASN A 230 55.61 -33.10 -61.55
C ASN A 230 56.38 -32.37 -62.66
N ARG A 231 57.08 -31.31 -62.23
CA ARG A 231 58.47 -31.01 -62.60
C ARG A 231 59.27 -30.46 -61.41
N GLU A 232 60.30 -31.24 -61.07
CA GLU A 232 61.60 -31.00 -60.42
C GLU A 232 61.91 -29.70 -59.65
N PRO A 233 62.56 -29.82 -58.47
CA PRO A 233 63.50 -28.84 -57.96
C PRO A 233 64.96 -29.20 -58.31
N ALA A 234 65.78 -28.19 -58.55
CA ALA A 234 67.24 -28.24 -58.53
C ALA A 234 67.76 -26.88 -58.00
N PRO A 235 69.02 -26.72 -57.58
CA PRO A 235 70.06 -27.72 -57.25
C PRO A 235 70.73 -27.44 -55.87
N GLU A 236 71.56 -28.36 -55.36
CA GLU A 236 72.79 -27.94 -54.64
C GLU A 236 73.89 -29.01 -54.71
N GLN A 237 75.12 -28.53 -54.83
CA GLN A 237 76.32 -29.22 -55.30
C GLN A 237 77.25 -29.69 -54.17
N ALA A 238 78.16 -30.60 -54.56
CA ALA A 238 79.51 -30.84 -54.02
C ALA A 238 79.58 -31.50 -52.63
N LYS A 239 80.38 -32.55 -52.39
CA LYS A 239 81.63 -33.03 -52.98
C LYS A 239 81.75 -34.54 -52.76
#